data_AF-A0A1G5RX06-F1
#
_entry.id   AF-A0A1G5RX06-F1
#
_cell.length_a   1.000
_cell.length_b   1.000
_cell.length_c   1.000
_cell.angle_alpha   90.00
_cell.angle_beta   90.00
_cell.angle_gamma   90.00
#
_symmetry.space_group_name_H-M   'P 1'
#
loop_
_entity.id
_entity.type
_entity.pdbx_description
1 polymer ?
#
loop_
_entity_poly.entity_id
_entity_poly.type
_entity_poly.pdbx_seq_one_letter_code
_entity_poly.pdbx_strand_id
1 'polypeptide(L)'
;MNRRSTLNHLFQKKLLILVCIALLTIFAASCYWYPKGDPIPDDDYDPTNPSDVVRMDYMLWLEEEYTDYTLSMKVIKSEVDELETQRQIEHYKGSEFAKSRGWTDDYLDEHFAVVKVRYECELDHSKTAIPDGLLESYVILERNPKDGIWFIVDRTNPVVVLE
;
A
#
# COMPACT_ATOMS: atom_id res chain seq x y z
N MET A 1 5.61 36.91 -57.32
CA MET A 1 5.84 36.93 -55.86
C MET A 1 4.78 36.06 -55.19
N ASN A 2 5.17 34.92 -54.63
CA ASN A 2 4.32 33.75 -54.37
C ASN A 2 3.58 33.82 -53.01
N ARG A 3 2.60 34.74 -52.87
CA ARG A 3 1.83 34.95 -51.63
C ARG A 3 0.97 33.76 -51.18
N ARG A 4 0.54 32.88 -52.10
CA ARG A 4 -0.26 31.69 -51.77
C ARG A 4 0.56 30.59 -51.10
N SER A 5 1.81 30.39 -51.53
CA SER A 5 2.72 29.40 -50.96
C SER A 5 3.09 29.73 -49.50
N THR A 6 3.36 31.00 -49.19
CA THR A 6 3.68 31.44 -47.83
C THR A 6 2.47 31.36 -46.89
N LEU A 7 1.26 31.67 -47.35
CA LEU A 7 0.03 31.56 -46.56
C LEU A 7 -0.30 30.10 -46.20
N ASN A 8 -0.16 29.18 -47.17
CA ASN A 8 -0.37 27.75 -46.93
C ASN A 8 0.68 27.18 -45.96
N HIS A 9 1.94 27.59 -46.09
CA HIS A 9 3.01 27.17 -45.18
C HIS A 9 2.82 27.74 -43.76
N LEU A 10 2.35 28.98 -43.62
CA LEU A 10 1.98 29.56 -42.32
C LEU A 10 0.78 28.85 -41.69
N PHE A 11 -0.23 28.49 -42.48
CA PHE A 11 -1.39 27.75 -42.01
C PHE A 11 -1.01 26.32 -41.57
N GLN A 12 -0.19 25.63 -42.36
CA GLN A 12 0.35 24.30 -42.02
C GLN A 12 1.19 24.33 -40.74
N LYS A 13 2.04 25.35 -40.55
CA LYS A 13 2.81 25.53 -39.30
C LYS A 13 1.92 25.78 -38.09
N LYS A 14 0.90 26.62 -38.21
CA LYS A 14 -0.06 26.89 -37.12
C LYS A 14 -0.88 25.64 -36.78
N LEU A 15 -1.30 24.89 -37.79
CA LEU A 15 -2.02 23.62 -37.60
C LEU A 15 -1.13 22.58 -36.89
N LEU A 16 0.13 22.45 -37.30
CA LEU A 16 1.10 21.55 -36.65
C LEU A 16 1.33 21.92 -35.18
N ILE A 17 1.50 23.21 -34.89
CA ILE A 17 1.68 23.69 -33.50
C ILE A 17 0.45 23.36 -32.65
N LEU A 18 -0.76 23.57 -33.17
CA LEU A 18 -2.00 23.23 -32.45
C LEU A 18 -2.12 21.73 -32.19
N VAL A 19 -1.74 20.88 -33.15
CA VAL A 19 -1.73 19.42 -32.98
C VAL A 19 -0.70 19.01 -31.92
N CYS A 20 0.50 19.58 -31.93
CA CYS A 20 1.51 19.32 -30.90
C CYS A 20 1.03 19.71 -29.50
N ILE A 21 0.39 20.87 -29.35
CA ILE A 21 -0.19 21.31 -28.07
C ILE A 21 -1.28 20.33 -27.61
N ALA A 22 -2.19 19.93 -28.51
CA ALA A 22 -3.26 18.98 -28.19
C ALA A 22 -2.70 17.62 -27.74
N LEU A 23 -1.66 17.10 -28.41
CA LEU A 23 -1.01 15.85 -28.03
C LEU A 23 -0.30 15.96 -26.67
N LEU A 24 0.36 17.09 -26.40
CA LEU A 24 0.99 17.34 -25.10
C LEU A 24 -0.03 17.45 -23.98
N THR A 25 -1.19 18.07 -24.22
CA THR A 25 -2.27 18.14 -23.21
C THR A 25 -2.90 16.78 -22.94
N ILE A 26 -3.05 15.93 -23.96
CA ILE A 26 -3.54 14.55 -23.79
C ILE A 26 -2.52 13.71 -23.02
N PHE A 27 -1.23 13.85 -23.33
CA PHE A 27 -0.16 13.14 -22.64
C PHE A 27 -0.05 13.57 -21.16
N ALA A 28 -0.05 14.88 -20.89
CA ALA A 28 -0.04 15.39 -19.53
C ALA A 28 -1.29 14.96 -18.74
N ALA A 29 -2.47 14.94 -19.37
CA ALA A 29 -3.67 14.39 -18.76
C ALA A 29 -3.52 12.88 -18.47
N SER A 30 -2.95 12.09 -19.38
CA SER A 30 -2.72 10.66 -19.10
C SER A 30 -1.78 10.41 -17.93
N CYS A 31 -0.74 11.24 -17.73
CA CYS A 31 0.12 11.15 -16.55
C CYS A 31 -0.59 11.57 -15.25
N TYR A 32 -1.58 12.45 -15.33
CA TYR A 32 -2.35 12.92 -14.16
C TYR A 32 -3.46 11.95 -13.74
N TRP A 33 -3.83 11.02 -14.63
CA TRP A 33 -4.94 10.07 -14.43
C TRP A 33 -4.48 8.65 -14.09
N TYR A 34 -3.20 8.44 -13.75
CA TYR A 34 -2.74 7.18 -13.19
C TYR A 34 -2.70 7.31 -11.66
N PRO A 35 -3.81 7.04 -10.93
CA PRO A 35 -3.76 7.00 -9.49
C PRO A 35 -2.80 5.87 -9.09
N LYS A 36 -1.78 6.19 -8.28
CA LYS A 36 -0.87 5.18 -7.70
C LYS A 36 -1.60 4.20 -6.78
N GLY A 37 -2.85 4.47 -6.40
CA GLY A 37 -3.67 3.59 -5.57
C GLY A 37 -4.85 4.35 -4.98
N ASP A 38 -5.48 3.77 -3.96
CA ASP A 38 -6.54 4.44 -3.22
C ASP A 38 -5.98 5.65 -2.43
N PRO A 39 -6.72 6.78 -2.34
CA PRO A 39 -6.34 7.92 -1.50
C PRO A 39 -6.17 7.49 -0.05
N ILE A 40 -5.14 8.00 0.64
CA ILE A 40 -4.97 7.79 2.09
C ILE A 40 -6.24 8.22 2.82
N PRO A 41 -6.79 7.41 3.74
CA PRO A 41 -8.06 7.71 4.39
C PRO A 41 -7.84 8.88 5.35
N ASP A 42 -8.42 10.06 5.06
CA ASP A 42 -8.23 11.27 5.86
C ASP A 42 -9.20 11.36 7.06
N ASP A 43 -10.29 10.58 7.08
CA ASP A 43 -11.44 10.81 7.98
C ASP A 43 -11.94 9.59 8.80
N ASP A 44 -11.40 8.38 8.60
CA ASP A 44 -11.85 7.16 9.30
C ASP A 44 -10.68 6.28 9.79
N TYR A 45 -9.57 6.90 10.20
CA TYR A 45 -8.45 6.20 10.82
C TYR A 45 -8.59 6.17 12.35
N ASP A 46 -8.75 4.98 12.92
CA ASP A 46 -8.72 4.76 14.36
C ASP A 46 -7.46 3.95 14.76
N PRO A 47 -6.47 4.56 15.44
CA PRO A 47 -5.26 3.85 15.86
C PRO A 47 -5.51 2.78 16.94
N THR A 48 -6.73 2.75 17.52
CA THR A 48 -7.17 1.72 18.46
C THR A 48 -7.87 0.54 17.78
N ASN A 49 -8.15 0.65 16.47
CA ASN A 49 -8.60 -0.45 15.62
C ASN A 49 -7.39 -1.07 14.88
N PRO A 50 -7.05 -2.34 15.15
CA PRO A 50 -5.88 -2.98 14.55
C PRO A 50 -6.00 -3.10 13.01
N SER A 51 -7.22 -3.23 12.48
CA SER A 51 -7.44 -3.36 11.04
C SER A 51 -7.15 -2.04 10.32
N ASP A 52 -7.43 -0.90 10.95
CA ASP A 52 -7.13 0.43 10.40
C ASP A 52 -5.64 0.75 10.44
N VAL A 53 -4.95 0.35 11.52
CA VAL A 53 -3.48 0.45 11.61
C VAL A 53 -2.80 -0.30 10.47
N VAL A 54 -3.22 -1.54 10.19
CA VAL A 54 -2.65 -2.33 9.08
C VAL A 54 -3.03 -1.79 7.72
N ARG A 55 -4.29 -1.35 7.54
CA ARG A 55 -4.71 -0.73 6.28
C ARG A 55 -3.87 0.50 5.97
N MET A 56 -3.70 1.40 6.95
CA MET A 56 -2.88 2.60 6.81
C MET A 56 -1.42 2.26 6.51
N ASP A 57 -0.84 1.30 7.22
CA ASP A 57 0.54 0.85 6.98
C ASP A 57 0.78 0.40 5.54
N TYR A 58 -0.13 -0.39 4.96
CA TYR A 58 -0.01 -0.84 3.57
C TYR A 58 -0.24 0.30 2.57
N MET A 59 -1.13 1.26 2.90
CA MET A 59 -1.35 2.42 2.05
C MET A 59 -0.15 3.35 2.03
N LEU A 60 0.59 3.47 3.13
CA LEU A 60 1.85 4.24 3.18
C LEU A 60 2.91 3.68 2.22
N TRP A 61 2.85 2.40 1.82
CA TRP A 61 3.79 1.87 0.82
C TRP A 61 3.67 2.59 -0.53
N LEU A 62 2.55 3.24 -0.83
CA LEU A 62 2.39 4.04 -2.04
C LEU A 62 3.21 5.34 -2.03
N GLU A 63 3.58 5.80 -0.86
CA GLU A 63 4.40 6.99 -0.70
C GLU A 63 5.87 6.64 -0.99
N GLU A 64 6.51 7.40 -1.88
CA GLU A 64 7.90 7.16 -2.31
C GLU A 64 8.90 7.24 -1.16
N GLU A 65 8.54 7.91 -0.06
CA GLU A 65 9.35 7.97 1.16
C GLU A 65 9.41 6.61 1.89
N TYR A 66 8.39 5.77 1.74
CA TYR A 66 8.25 4.51 2.46
C TYR A 66 8.61 3.32 1.58
N THR A 67 8.20 3.30 0.32
CA THR A 67 8.73 2.33 -0.65
C THR A 67 8.91 2.95 -2.04
N ASP A 68 10.09 2.75 -2.62
CA ASP A 68 10.43 3.27 -3.95
C ASP A 68 10.22 2.23 -5.06
N TYR A 69 9.64 1.08 -4.72
CA TYR A 69 9.39 -0.05 -5.61
C TYR A 69 7.91 -0.40 -5.76
N THR A 70 6.99 0.31 -5.10
CA THR A 70 5.54 0.10 -5.28
C THR A 70 5.03 0.97 -6.42
N LEU A 71 4.56 0.35 -7.50
CA LEU A 71 4.00 1.04 -8.67
C LEU A 71 2.50 1.31 -8.48
N SER A 72 1.78 0.32 -7.97
CA SER A 72 0.38 0.46 -7.56
C SER A 72 0.04 -0.45 -6.37
N MET A 73 -0.92 -0.03 -5.56
CA MET A 73 -1.42 -0.78 -4.40
C MET A 73 -2.90 -0.47 -4.17
N LYS A 74 -3.67 -1.52 -3.87
CA LYS A 74 -5.06 -1.43 -3.45
C LYS A 74 -5.32 -2.41 -2.31
N VAL A 75 -5.63 -1.89 -1.14
CA VAL A 75 -6.04 -2.73 0.00
C VAL A 75 -7.50 -3.13 -0.20
N ILE A 76 -7.75 -4.43 -0.39
CA ILE A 76 -9.09 -4.99 -0.62
C ILE A 76 -9.78 -5.26 0.72
N LYS A 77 -9.04 -5.82 1.67
CA LYS A 77 -9.57 -6.19 2.99
C LYS A 77 -8.47 -6.16 4.03
N SER A 78 -8.81 -5.71 5.23
CA SER A 78 -7.98 -5.79 6.44
C SER A 78 -8.91 -6.22 7.57
N GLU A 79 -8.66 -7.37 8.18
CA GLU A 79 -9.49 -7.89 9.27
C GLU A 79 -8.68 -8.65 10.30
N VAL A 80 -9.09 -8.59 11.56
CA VAL A 80 -8.51 -9.41 12.63
C VAL A 80 -8.81 -10.89 12.33
N ASP A 81 -7.76 -11.71 12.35
CA ASP A 81 -7.86 -13.16 12.25
C ASP A 81 -7.65 -13.76 13.65
N GLU A 82 -8.75 -14.05 14.33
CA GLU A 82 -8.74 -14.57 15.72
C GLU A 82 -8.05 -15.93 15.83
N LEU A 83 -8.17 -16.77 14.79
CA LEU A 83 -7.55 -18.09 14.79
C LEU A 83 -6.02 -17.97 14.69
N GLU A 84 -5.54 -17.15 13.76
CA GLU A 84 -4.11 -16.88 13.62
C GLU A 84 -3.57 -16.11 14.83
N THR A 85 -4.37 -15.21 15.41
CA THR A 85 -4.04 -14.51 16.66
C THR A 85 -3.72 -15.50 17.77
N GLN A 86 -4.63 -16.45 18.03
CA GLN A 86 -4.43 -17.48 19.03
C GLN A 86 -3.20 -18.36 18.71
N ARG A 87 -3.01 -18.72 17.43
CA ARG A 87 -1.85 -19.52 17.00
C ARG A 87 -0.52 -18.81 17.27
N GLN A 88 -0.44 -17.51 17.02
CA GLN A 88 0.76 -16.70 17.26
C GLN A 88 1.02 -16.48 18.75
N ILE A 89 -0.04 -16.24 19.53
CA ILE A 89 0.07 -16.17 20.99
C ILE A 89 0.65 -17.48 21.55
N GLU A 90 0.11 -18.64 21.14
CA GLU A 90 0.63 -19.95 21.54
C GLU A 90 2.08 -20.17 21.10
N HIS A 91 2.47 -19.64 19.93
CA HIS A 91 3.85 -19.69 19.47
C HIS A 91 4.80 -18.87 20.36
N TYR A 92 4.36 -17.71 20.85
CA TYR A 92 5.18 -16.84 21.70
C TYR A 92 5.20 -17.23 23.16
N LYS A 93 4.16 -17.89 23.68
CA LYS A 93 4.07 -18.31 25.09
C LYS A 93 5.28 -19.12 25.52
N GLY A 94 5.90 -18.71 26.63
CA GLY A 94 7.12 -19.33 27.15
C GLY A 94 8.38 -19.22 26.27
N SER A 95 8.32 -18.57 25.11
CA SER A 95 9.47 -18.43 24.20
C SER A 95 10.53 -17.49 24.78
N GLU A 96 11.80 -17.69 24.41
CA GLU A 96 12.89 -16.79 24.81
C GLU A 96 12.70 -15.37 24.22
N PHE A 97 12.07 -15.27 23.05
CA PHE A 97 11.74 -13.99 22.45
C PHE A 97 10.75 -13.19 23.31
N ALA A 98 9.63 -13.81 23.72
CA ALA A 98 8.64 -13.19 24.61
C ALA A 98 9.27 -12.78 25.94
N LYS A 99 10.09 -13.65 26.55
CA LYS A 99 10.83 -13.33 27.78
C LYS A 99 11.77 -12.13 27.60
N SER A 100 12.49 -12.06 26.48
CA SER A 100 13.39 -10.93 26.20
C SER A 100 12.66 -9.58 26.04
N ARG A 101 11.40 -9.63 25.60
CA ARG A 101 10.50 -8.47 25.50
C ARG A 101 9.77 -8.16 26.80
N GLY A 102 9.85 -9.04 27.81
CA GLY A 102 9.11 -8.94 29.06
C GLY A 102 7.62 -9.26 28.92
N TRP A 103 7.21 -9.92 27.83
CA TRP A 103 5.83 -10.34 27.61
C TRP A 103 5.53 -11.57 28.47
N THR A 104 4.55 -11.44 29.37
CA THR A 104 3.97 -12.57 30.10
C THR A 104 2.93 -13.26 29.23
N ASP A 105 2.58 -14.50 29.58
CA ASP A 105 1.53 -15.24 28.86
C ASP A 105 0.19 -14.48 28.91
N ASP A 106 -0.16 -13.87 30.05
CA ASP A 106 -1.36 -13.02 30.19
C ASP A 106 -1.27 -11.76 29.33
N TYR A 107 -0.08 -11.14 29.22
CA TYR A 107 0.12 -9.96 28.37
C TYR A 107 -0.09 -10.30 26.90
N LEU A 108 0.38 -11.47 26.46
CA LEU A 108 0.16 -11.95 25.10
C LEU A 108 -1.34 -12.14 24.81
N ASP A 109 -2.08 -12.75 25.74
CA ASP A 109 -3.52 -12.99 25.58
C ASP A 109 -4.35 -11.70 25.48
N GLU A 110 -3.93 -10.63 26.15
CA GLU A 110 -4.71 -9.38 26.22
C GLU A 110 -4.31 -8.31 25.20
N HIS A 111 -3.09 -8.39 24.66
CA HIS A 111 -2.48 -7.27 23.92
C HIS A 111 -1.91 -7.65 22.57
N PHE A 112 -2.16 -8.86 22.07
CA PHE A 112 -1.78 -9.27 20.72
C PHE A 112 -2.99 -9.46 19.83
N ALA A 113 -2.83 -9.06 18.58
CA ALA A 113 -3.77 -9.35 17.51
C ALA A 113 -2.99 -9.64 16.24
N VAL A 114 -3.54 -10.50 15.40
CA VAL A 114 -3.07 -10.70 14.04
C VAL A 114 -4.14 -10.21 13.09
N VAL A 115 -3.74 -9.35 12.15
CA VAL A 115 -4.61 -8.87 11.09
C VAL A 115 -4.19 -9.52 9.79
N LYS A 116 -5.16 -10.12 9.11
CA LYS A 116 -5.04 -10.58 7.75
C LYS A 116 -5.35 -9.42 6.80
N VAL A 117 -4.41 -9.12 5.92
CA VAL A 117 -4.59 -8.12 4.86
C VAL A 117 -4.55 -8.78 3.50
N ARG A 118 -5.54 -8.45 2.67
CA ARG A 118 -5.64 -8.85 1.27
C ARG A 118 -5.56 -7.59 0.41
N TYR A 119 -4.68 -7.61 -0.57
CA TYR A 119 -4.39 -6.44 -1.39
C TYR A 119 -3.93 -6.83 -2.79
N GLU A 120 -4.14 -5.94 -3.74
CA GLU A 120 -3.62 -6.06 -5.11
C GLU A 120 -2.47 -5.07 -5.26
N CYS A 121 -1.32 -5.51 -5.78
CA CYS A 121 -0.18 -4.62 -6.01
C CYS A 121 0.59 -4.94 -7.29
N GLU A 122 1.18 -3.90 -7.88
CA GLU A 122 2.18 -3.99 -8.93
C GLU A 122 3.48 -3.37 -8.42
N LEU A 123 4.60 -4.08 -8.59
CA LEU A 123 5.89 -3.73 -8.00
C LEU A 123 6.99 -3.67 -9.07
N ASP A 124 8.02 -2.86 -8.81
CA ASP A 124 9.23 -2.84 -9.60
C ASP A 124 10.11 -4.06 -9.28
N HIS A 125 9.98 -5.11 -10.09
CA HIS A 125 10.76 -6.34 -9.95
C HIS A 125 12.27 -6.19 -10.21
N SER A 126 12.76 -5.02 -10.63
CA SER A 126 14.19 -4.74 -10.59
C SER A 126 14.71 -4.50 -9.16
N LYS A 127 13.82 -4.18 -8.22
CA LYS A 127 14.12 -3.83 -6.83
C LYS A 127 13.62 -4.85 -5.82
N THR A 128 12.56 -5.59 -6.12
CA THR A 128 11.94 -6.56 -5.20
C THR A 128 11.62 -7.89 -5.86
N ALA A 129 11.65 -8.97 -5.07
CA ALA A 129 11.24 -10.31 -5.48
C ALA A 129 9.81 -10.66 -5.01
N ILE A 130 9.12 -9.73 -4.35
CA ILE A 130 7.70 -9.89 -4.01
C ILE A 130 6.91 -10.01 -5.33
N PRO A 131 6.01 -10.99 -5.46
CA PRO A 131 5.20 -11.15 -6.68
C PRO A 131 4.16 -10.03 -6.82
N ASP A 132 3.75 -9.77 -8.06
CA ASP A 132 2.60 -8.91 -8.37
C ASP A 132 1.26 -9.65 -8.16
N GLY A 133 0.17 -8.88 -8.19
CA GLY A 133 -1.21 -9.38 -8.25
C GLY A 133 -1.89 -9.39 -6.89
N LEU A 134 -2.81 -10.36 -6.70
CA LEU A 134 -3.60 -10.51 -5.48
C LEU A 134 -2.80 -11.26 -4.41
N LEU A 135 -2.47 -10.56 -3.34
CA LEU A 135 -1.63 -11.05 -2.25
C LEU A 135 -2.38 -11.06 -0.91
N GLU A 136 -1.94 -11.96 -0.04
CA GLU A 136 -2.32 -12.01 1.37
C GLU A 136 -1.09 -12.01 2.26
N SER A 137 -1.18 -11.25 3.35
CA SER A 137 -0.18 -11.21 4.42
C SER A 137 -0.87 -11.21 5.77
N TYR A 138 -0.15 -11.66 6.79
CA TYR A 138 -0.53 -11.52 8.18
C TYR A 138 0.40 -10.52 8.87
N VAL A 139 -0.19 -9.63 9.65
CA VAL A 139 0.53 -8.59 10.40
C VAL A 139 0.28 -8.81 11.88
N ILE A 140 1.35 -8.95 12.64
CA ILE A 140 1.30 -9.16 14.09
C ILE A 140 1.37 -7.80 14.76
N LEU A 141 0.40 -7.50 15.63
CA LEU A 141 0.32 -6.24 16.35
C LEU A 141 0.41 -6.45 17.86
N GLU A 142 1.03 -5.48 18.52
CA GLU A 142 1.05 -5.31 19.97
C GLU A 142 0.26 -4.05 20.35
N ARG A 143 -0.64 -4.16 21.32
CA ARG A 143 -1.41 -3.05 21.86
C ARG A 143 -0.70 -2.42 23.03
N ASN A 144 -0.49 -1.10 23.00
CA ASN A 144 -0.02 -0.38 24.18
C ASN A 144 -1.16 -0.28 25.21
N PRO A 145 -1.00 -0.81 26.43
CA PRO A 145 -2.08 -0.82 27.43
C PRO A 145 -2.48 0.57 27.93
N LYS A 146 -1.62 1.58 27.77
CA LYS A 146 -1.85 2.93 28.32
C LYS A 146 -2.84 3.75 27.51
N ASP A 147 -2.74 3.68 26.19
CA ASP A 147 -3.53 4.49 25.25
C ASP A 147 -4.38 3.63 24.31
N GLY A 148 -4.14 2.32 24.27
CA GLY A 148 -4.89 1.38 23.45
C GLY A 148 -4.47 1.36 21.98
N ILE A 149 -3.39 2.04 21.62
CA ILE A 149 -2.86 2.13 20.26
C ILE A 149 -2.15 0.85 19.88
N TRP A 150 -2.35 0.39 18.64
CA TRP A 150 -1.67 -0.77 18.08
C TRP A 150 -0.38 -0.40 17.36
N PHE A 151 0.64 -1.25 17.51
CA PHE A 151 1.94 -1.13 16.87
C PHE A 151 2.27 -2.42 16.14
N ILE A 152 2.89 -2.31 14.97
CA ILE A 152 3.27 -3.49 14.20
C ILE A 152 4.56 -4.08 14.75
N VAL A 153 4.50 -5.36 15.13
CA VAL A 153 5.62 -6.15 15.65
C VAL A 153 6.37 -6.82 14.51
N ASP A 154 5.64 -7.47 13.61
CA ASP A 154 6.20 -8.25 12.51
C ASP A 154 5.16 -8.47 11.39
N ARG A 155 5.61 -8.93 10.22
CA ARG A 155 4.77 -9.25 9.06
C ARG A 155 5.26 -10.55 8.42
N THR A 156 4.32 -11.37 7.96
CA THR A 156 4.68 -12.53 7.13
C THR A 156 5.04 -12.07 5.72
N ASN A 157 5.85 -12.89 5.02
CA ASN A 157 5.99 -12.72 3.58
C ASN A 157 4.63 -12.88 2.90
N PRO A 158 4.34 -12.08 1.86
CA PRO A 158 3.09 -12.18 1.14
C PRO A 158 2.97 -13.50 0.37
N VAL A 159 1.75 -14.01 0.30
CA VAL A 159 1.41 -15.21 -0.46
C VAL A 159 0.43 -14.84 -1.56
N VAL A 160 0.67 -15.37 -2.77
CA VAL A 160 -0.24 -15.20 -3.91
C VAL A 160 -1.54 -15.96 -3.66
N VAL A 161 -2.67 -15.28 -3.82
CA VAL A 161 -3.99 -15.91 -3.78
C VAL A 161 -4.26 -16.53 -5.15
N LEU A 162 -4.41 -17.84 -5.20
CA LEU A 162 -4.86 -18.55 -6.40
C LEU A 162 -6.39 -18.52 -6.43
N GLU A 163 -6.97 -17.91 -7.47
CA GLU A 163 -8.41 -17.98 -7.77
C GLU A 163 -8.84 -19.36 -8.30
#